data_AF-A0AAJ1U6P0-F1
#
_entry.id   AF-A0AAJ1U6P0-F1
#
_cell.length_a   1.000
_cell.length_b   1.000
_cell.length_c   1.000
_cell.angle_alpha   90.00
_cell.angle_beta   90.00
_cell.angle_gamma   90.00
#
_symmetry.space_group_name_H-M   'P 1'
#
loop_
_entity.id
_entity.type
_entity.pdbx_description
1 polymer ?
#
loop_
_entity_poly.entity_id
_entity_poly.type
_entity_poly.pdbx_seq_one_letter_code
_entity_poly.pdbx_strand_id
1 'polypeptide(L)'
;MPGDIIHTALGHTSSLRRTDDVDCAIVIDDWKVYDELTAPLQRVGATGIRFDVGGVRTDLMPFGAVEQPAGTVTPAARREPMSVWGFRETFAAAHALALPNAGEVRIPTIAGYSALKLMAWLDRSAHGDYKDAGDLATALLWSLESTDAHERFWNDTTAIELSEGDPRPGTARLLGSDVTSLLGPQRATELRERWPGERPYALIPEMKIPGPTPWPNDLARRLEILNAFEAGLGVSLTTM
;
A
#
# COMPACT_ATOMS: atom_id res chain seq x y z
N MET A 1 -0.77 -10.39 -8.28
CA MET A 1 -1.29 -9.26 -7.47
C MET A 1 -0.75 -7.91 -7.91
N PRO A 2 -1.36 -6.78 -7.51
CA PRO A 2 -0.79 -5.45 -7.75
C PRO A 2 0.67 -5.34 -7.28
N GLY A 3 1.00 -5.93 -6.12
CA GLY A 3 2.37 -5.98 -5.62
C GLY A 3 3.33 -6.77 -6.53
N ASP A 4 2.91 -7.93 -7.04
CA ASP A 4 3.75 -8.71 -7.97
C ASP A 4 3.97 -7.99 -9.31
N ILE A 5 2.95 -7.27 -9.79
CA ILE A 5 3.05 -6.48 -11.02
C ILE A 5 4.07 -5.36 -10.81
N ILE A 6 3.99 -4.62 -9.70
CA ILE A 6 4.99 -3.59 -9.37
C ILE A 6 6.37 -4.21 -9.21
N HIS A 7 6.49 -5.31 -8.45
CA HIS A 7 7.77 -6.02 -8.22
C HIS A 7 8.44 -6.42 -9.54
N THR A 8 7.68 -7.01 -10.45
CA THR A 8 8.16 -7.44 -11.76
C THR A 8 8.47 -6.24 -12.67
N ALA A 9 7.63 -5.21 -12.66
CA ALA A 9 7.83 -4.00 -13.46
C ALA A 9 9.10 -3.23 -13.07
N LEU A 10 9.49 -3.32 -11.80
CA LEU A 10 10.75 -2.77 -11.28
C LEU A 10 11.97 -3.68 -11.54
N GLY A 11 11.79 -4.79 -12.27
CA GLY A 11 12.88 -5.67 -12.68
C GLY A 11 13.29 -6.72 -11.65
N HIS A 12 12.56 -6.87 -10.54
CA HIS A 12 12.86 -7.91 -9.56
C HIS A 12 12.38 -9.29 -10.05
N THR A 13 13.23 -10.30 -9.87
CA THR A 13 12.97 -11.69 -10.29
C THR A 13 12.64 -12.63 -9.13
N SER A 14 12.75 -12.15 -7.89
CA SER A 14 12.33 -12.90 -6.71
C SER A 14 10.80 -13.04 -6.67
N SER A 15 10.31 -14.15 -6.14
CA SER A 15 8.90 -14.26 -5.81
C SER A 15 8.62 -13.52 -4.51
N LEU A 16 7.63 -12.63 -4.50
CA LEU A 16 6.99 -12.21 -3.25
C LEU A 16 6.23 -13.40 -2.64
N ARG A 17 5.67 -13.20 -1.44
CA ARG A 17 4.78 -14.19 -0.82
C ARG A 17 3.70 -14.59 -1.82
N ARG A 18 3.67 -15.87 -2.20
CA ARG A 18 2.64 -16.37 -3.12
C ARG A 18 1.27 -16.16 -2.49
N THR A 19 0.40 -15.45 -3.20
CA THR A 19 -1.01 -15.37 -2.89
C THR A 19 -1.79 -15.84 -4.11
N ASP A 20 -2.76 -16.72 -3.87
CA ASP A 20 -3.53 -17.36 -4.94
C ASP A 20 -4.81 -16.57 -5.27
N ASP A 21 -4.96 -15.38 -4.67
CA ASP A 21 -6.06 -14.44 -4.91
C ASP A 21 -5.58 -13.16 -5.63
N VAL A 22 -6.54 -12.41 -6.20
CA VAL A 22 -6.35 -11.13 -6.88
C VAL A 22 -7.16 -10.06 -6.15
N ASP A 23 -6.51 -9.00 -5.67
CA ASP A 23 -7.17 -7.79 -5.15
C ASP A 23 -7.42 -6.81 -6.31
N CYS A 24 -8.69 -6.48 -6.54
CA CYS A 24 -9.11 -5.52 -7.57
C CYS A 24 -10.05 -4.48 -6.97
N ALA A 25 -9.65 -3.21 -7.02
CA ALA A 25 -10.51 -2.10 -6.65
C ALA A 25 -11.31 -1.62 -7.86
N ILE A 26 -12.62 -1.40 -7.70
CA ILE A 26 -13.50 -0.97 -8.78
C ILE A 26 -14.22 0.32 -8.36
N VAL A 27 -14.15 1.34 -9.22
CA VAL A 27 -14.90 2.58 -9.04
C VAL A 27 -16.38 2.30 -9.32
N ILE A 28 -17.22 2.57 -8.33
CA ILE A 28 -18.66 2.35 -8.37
C ILE A 28 -19.37 3.65 -7.99
N ASP A 29 -20.30 4.08 -8.85
CA ASP A 29 -21.12 5.25 -8.61
C ASP A 29 -22.38 4.93 -7.78
N ASP A 30 -22.90 3.71 -7.89
CA ASP A 30 -24.10 3.27 -7.18
C ASP A 30 -24.04 1.76 -6.88
N TRP A 31 -24.56 1.35 -5.72
CA TRP A 31 -24.56 -0.05 -5.29
C TRP A 31 -25.26 -0.99 -6.28
N LYS A 32 -26.28 -0.51 -6.99
CA LYS A 32 -26.95 -1.29 -8.05
C LYS A 32 -25.98 -1.68 -9.17
N VAL A 33 -25.05 -0.80 -9.55
CA VAL A 33 -24.03 -1.09 -10.57
C VAL A 33 -23.11 -2.20 -10.09
N TYR A 34 -22.70 -2.16 -8.82
CA TYR A 34 -21.88 -3.21 -8.22
C TYR A 34 -22.63 -4.55 -8.16
N ASP A 35 -23.90 -4.52 -7.77
CA ASP A 35 -24.73 -5.73 -7.73
C ASP A 35 -24.93 -6.33 -9.13
N GLU A 36 -25.19 -5.52 -10.16
CA GLU A 36 -25.31 -5.96 -11.55
C GLU A 36 -23.99 -6.53 -12.09
N LEU A 37 -22.87 -5.87 -11.82
CA LEU A 37 -21.53 -6.31 -12.23
C LEU A 37 -21.16 -7.66 -11.60
N THR A 38 -21.54 -7.86 -10.33
CA THR A 38 -21.17 -9.05 -9.56
C THR A 38 -22.20 -10.18 -9.61
N ALA A 39 -23.43 -9.90 -10.07
CA ALA A 39 -24.50 -10.90 -10.21
C ALA A 39 -24.12 -12.16 -11.02
N PRO A 40 -23.39 -12.08 -12.15
CA PRO A 40 -23.03 -13.28 -12.91
C PRO A 40 -21.85 -14.06 -12.29
N LEU A 41 -21.17 -13.52 -11.28
CA LEU A 41 -19.98 -14.10 -10.69
C LEU A 41 -20.33 -14.98 -9.48
N GLN A 42 -19.66 -16.12 -9.36
CA GLN A 42 -19.82 -16.97 -8.19
C GLN A 42 -19.08 -16.36 -6.99
N ARG A 43 -19.80 -16.01 -5.92
CA ARG A 43 -19.18 -15.61 -4.65
C ARG A 43 -18.46 -16.79 -3.99
N VAL A 44 -17.30 -16.53 -3.40
CA VAL A 44 -16.46 -17.54 -2.73
C VAL A 44 -16.06 -17.03 -1.35
N GLY A 45 -16.18 -17.87 -0.31
CA GLY A 45 -15.78 -17.49 1.06
C GLY A 45 -16.77 -16.55 1.75
N ALA A 46 -16.37 -16.00 2.89
CA ALA A 46 -17.26 -15.28 3.82
C ALA A 46 -17.15 -13.75 3.74
N THR A 47 -16.26 -13.19 2.90
CA THR A 47 -15.98 -11.75 2.90
C THR A 47 -17.07 -10.91 2.21
N GLY A 48 -17.95 -11.54 1.44
CA GLY A 48 -19.03 -10.89 0.67
C GLY A 48 -18.57 -10.19 -0.61
N ILE A 49 -17.26 -10.00 -0.79
CA ILE A 49 -16.63 -9.29 -1.92
C ILE A 49 -15.68 -10.17 -2.74
N ARG A 50 -15.54 -11.45 -2.38
CA ARG A 50 -14.67 -12.40 -3.08
C ARG A 50 -15.46 -13.23 -4.08
N PHE A 51 -14.95 -13.33 -5.29
CA PHE A 51 -15.60 -14.00 -6.41
C PHE A 51 -14.64 -14.95 -7.13
N ASP A 52 -15.18 -15.95 -7.81
CA ASP A 52 -14.46 -16.69 -8.86
C ASP A 52 -14.59 -15.93 -10.17
N VAL A 53 -13.45 -15.50 -10.71
CA VAL A 53 -13.35 -14.83 -12.02
C VAL A 53 -12.45 -15.67 -12.90
N GLY A 54 -13.05 -16.52 -13.73
CA GLY A 54 -12.31 -17.40 -14.65
C GLY A 54 -11.40 -18.40 -13.94
N GLY A 55 -11.82 -18.93 -12.79
CA GLY A 55 -11.03 -19.85 -11.97
C GLY A 55 -10.02 -19.17 -11.03
N VAL A 56 -10.00 -17.83 -10.99
CA VAL A 56 -9.13 -17.04 -10.10
C VAL A 56 -9.97 -16.41 -9.00
N ARG A 57 -9.57 -16.63 -7.74
CA ARG A 57 -10.21 -15.99 -6.58
C ARG A 57 -9.88 -14.50 -6.60
N THR A 58 -10.88 -13.66 -6.73
CA THR A 58 -10.70 -12.21 -6.89
C THR A 58 -11.54 -11.46 -5.87
N ASP A 59 -10.90 -10.66 -5.03
CA ASP A 59 -11.55 -9.68 -4.17
C ASP A 59 -11.88 -8.44 -5.01
N LEU A 60 -13.17 -8.22 -5.28
CA LEU A 60 -13.68 -7.06 -6.00
C LEU A 60 -14.11 -6.01 -4.99
N MET A 61 -13.22 -5.07 -4.68
CA MET A 61 -13.46 -4.03 -3.68
C MET A 61 -14.12 -2.79 -4.31
N PRO A 62 -15.38 -2.47 -3.98
CA PRO A 62 -16.02 -1.26 -4.48
C PRO A 62 -15.50 -0.02 -3.74
N PHE A 63 -15.26 1.07 -4.46
CA PHE A 63 -14.99 2.40 -3.90
C PHE A 63 -15.54 3.48 -4.85
N GLY A 64 -15.55 4.75 -4.47
CA GLY A 64 -16.12 5.81 -5.32
C GLY A 64 -17.28 6.53 -4.66
N ALA A 65 -18.38 6.77 -5.38
CA ALA A 65 -19.52 7.53 -4.83
C ALA A 65 -20.33 6.73 -3.80
N VAL A 66 -20.12 5.41 -3.73
CA VAL A 66 -20.72 4.50 -2.73
C VAL A 66 -20.10 4.61 -1.33
N GLU A 67 -19.03 5.38 -1.17
CA GLU A 67 -18.35 5.56 0.13
C GLU A 67 -19.22 6.36 1.10
N GLN A 68 -19.60 5.75 2.23
CA GLN A 68 -20.39 6.37 3.29
C GLN A 68 -19.98 5.84 4.68
N PRO A 69 -19.30 6.65 5.53
CA PRO A 69 -18.67 7.93 5.19
C PRO A 69 -17.48 7.76 4.21
N ALA A 70 -16.89 8.86 3.74
CA ALA A 70 -15.74 8.82 2.84
C ALA A 70 -14.61 7.92 3.38
N GLY A 71 -14.06 7.04 2.54
CA GLY A 71 -13.10 6.01 2.92
C GLY A 71 -13.71 4.72 3.49
N THR A 72 -15.03 4.61 3.57
CA THR A 72 -15.72 3.43 4.10
C THR A 72 -16.84 2.99 3.17
N VAL A 73 -16.94 1.69 2.90
CA VAL A 73 -18.05 1.09 2.13
C VAL A 73 -18.67 -0.06 2.92
N THR A 74 -19.96 -0.33 2.72
CA THR A 74 -20.66 -1.45 3.37
C THR A 74 -21.43 -2.25 2.32
N PRO A 75 -20.79 -3.21 1.62
CA PRO A 75 -21.48 -4.05 0.64
C PRO A 75 -22.64 -4.83 1.29
N ALA A 76 -23.80 -4.86 0.62
CA ALA A 76 -25.01 -5.49 1.17
C ALA A 76 -24.83 -6.98 1.50
N ALA A 77 -24.04 -7.70 0.70
CA ALA A 77 -23.70 -9.09 0.91
C ALA A 77 -22.81 -9.32 2.15
N ARG A 78 -22.03 -8.33 2.56
CA ARG A 78 -21.13 -8.40 3.72
C ARG A 78 -21.80 -7.91 5.00
N ARG A 79 -22.62 -6.84 4.92
CA ARG A 79 -23.27 -6.17 6.07
C ARG A 79 -22.33 -5.60 7.13
N GLU A 80 -21.03 -5.57 6.85
CA GLU A 80 -20.00 -4.99 7.72
C GLU A 80 -19.23 -3.93 6.94
N PRO A 81 -18.89 -2.80 7.58
CA PRO A 81 -18.05 -1.78 6.97
C PRO A 81 -16.67 -2.30 6.58
N MET A 82 -16.16 -1.78 5.48
CA MET A 82 -14.81 -2.01 4.97
C MET A 82 -14.13 -0.68 4.70
N SER A 83 -12.87 -0.60 5.12
CA SER A 83 -12.01 0.54 4.79
C SER A 83 -11.58 0.47 3.33
N VAL A 84 -11.90 1.52 2.59
CA VAL A 84 -11.35 1.85 1.26
C VAL A 84 -10.61 3.18 1.31
N TRP A 85 -10.12 3.51 2.50
CA TRP A 85 -9.35 4.71 2.76
C TRP A 85 -8.14 4.78 1.80
N GLY A 86 -7.94 5.93 1.18
CA GLY A 86 -6.83 6.15 0.25
C GLY A 86 -7.03 5.57 -1.16
N PHE A 87 -8.14 4.87 -1.45
CA PHE A 87 -8.37 4.26 -2.76
C PHE A 87 -8.54 5.31 -3.85
N ARG A 88 -9.28 6.39 -3.58
CA ARG A 88 -9.51 7.47 -4.56
C ARG A 88 -8.21 8.16 -4.94
N GLU A 89 -7.41 8.48 -3.93
CA GLU A 89 -6.11 9.15 -4.06
C GLU A 89 -5.12 8.25 -4.80
N THR A 90 -5.05 6.98 -4.41
CA THR A 90 -4.20 5.97 -5.06
C THR A 90 -4.62 5.73 -6.51
N PHE A 91 -5.92 5.66 -6.78
CA PHE A 91 -6.45 5.44 -8.14
C PHE A 91 -6.19 6.63 -9.07
N ALA A 92 -6.25 7.86 -8.55
CA ALA A 92 -5.96 9.07 -9.32
C ALA A 92 -4.48 9.17 -9.72
N ALA A 93 -3.57 8.68 -8.86
CA ALA A 93 -2.12 8.70 -9.11
C ALA A 93 -1.61 7.44 -9.84
N ALA A 94 -2.43 6.40 -9.98
CA ALA A 94 -2.03 5.10 -10.51
C ALA A 94 -1.64 5.16 -12.00
N HIS A 95 -0.72 4.27 -12.38
CA HIS A 95 -0.31 4.12 -13.77
C HIS A 95 -1.32 3.30 -14.57
N ALA A 96 -1.71 3.82 -15.73
CA ALA A 96 -2.50 3.09 -16.70
C ALA A 96 -1.68 1.97 -17.34
N LEU A 97 -2.23 0.76 -17.31
CA LEU A 97 -1.73 -0.41 -18.03
C LEU A 97 -2.79 -0.82 -19.06
N ALA A 98 -2.48 -0.60 -20.33
CA ALA A 98 -3.30 -1.07 -21.43
C ALA A 98 -3.22 -2.60 -21.52
N LEU A 99 -4.37 -3.26 -21.42
CA LEU A 99 -4.52 -4.68 -21.64
C LEU A 99 -5.01 -4.92 -23.07
N PRO A 100 -4.24 -5.64 -23.91
CA PRO A 100 -4.69 -5.99 -25.24
C PRO A 100 -6.07 -6.67 -25.20
N ASN A 101 -7.05 -6.09 -25.88
CA ASN A 101 -8.44 -6.57 -25.97
C ASN A 101 -9.27 -6.54 -24.67
N ALA A 102 -8.76 -5.95 -23.58
CA ALA A 102 -9.47 -5.89 -22.29
C ALA A 102 -9.54 -4.47 -21.68
N GLY A 103 -9.06 -3.46 -22.39
CA GLY A 103 -9.15 -2.05 -21.99
C GLY A 103 -7.93 -1.60 -21.18
N GLU A 104 -8.16 -0.83 -20.12
CA GLU A 104 -7.11 -0.30 -19.25
C GLU A 104 -7.38 -0.75 -17.81
N VAL A 105 -6.32 -1.17 -17.12
CA VAL A 105 -6.32 -1.34 -15.67
C VAL A 105 -5.34 -0.35 -15.06
N ARG A 106 -5.58 0.04 -13.81
CA ARG A 106 -4.70 0.96 -13.09
C ARG A 106 -3.88 0.23 -12.06
N ILE A 107 -2.57 0.42 -12.11
CA ILE A 107 -1.60 -0.17 -11.18
C ILE A 107 -1.13 0.94 -10.23
N PRO A 108 -1.24 0.76 -8.91
CA PRO A 108 -0.82 1.77 -7.97
C PRO A 108 0.68 2.06 -8.09
N THR A 109 1.07 3.30 -7.84
CA THR A 109 2.48 3.67 -7.67
C THR A 109 3.03 3.03 -6.39
N ILE A 110 4.36 3.04 -6.19
CA ILE A 110 4.97 2.58 -4.92
C ILE A 110 4.35 3.36 -3.74
N ALA A 111 4.21 4.69 -3.87
CA ALA A 111 3.59 5.52 -2.84
C ALA A 111 2.11 5.15 -2.58
N GLY A 112 1.32 4.92 -3.63
CA GLY A 112 -0.07 4.49 -3.49
C GLY A 112 -0.19 3.13 -2.81
N TYR A 113 0.63 2.16 -3.23
CA TYR A 113 0.70 0.85 -2.59
C TYR A 113 1.09 0.96 -1.10
N SER A 114 2.12 1.75 -0.78
CA SER A 114 2.54 2.03 0.60
C SER A 114 1.41 2.63 1.43
N ALA A 115 0.69 3.62 0.91
CA ALA A 115 -0.44 4.25 1.61
C ALA A 115 -1.53 3.23 1.99
N LEU A 116 -1.91 2.36 1.05
CA LEU A 116 -2.91 1.32 1.30
C LEU A 116 -2.41 0.29 2.33
N LYS A 117 -1.13 -0.08 2.30
CA LYS A 117 -0.53 -1.02 3.26
C LYS A 117 -0.35 -0.43 4.65
N LEU A 118 -0.09 0.87 4.77
CA LEU A 118 -0.06 1.56 6.06
C LEU A 118 -1.42 1.50 6.74
N MET A 119 -2.50 1.84 6.03
CA MET A 119 -3.84 1.76 6.60
C MET A 119 -4.25 0.33 6.94
N ALA A 120 -3.95 -0.61 6.05
CA ALA A 120 -4.19 -2.01 6.30
C ALA A 120 -3.47 -2.52 7.57
N TRP A 121 -2.22 -2.12 7.77
CA TRP A 121 -1.48 -2.38 9.01
C TRP A 121 -2.16 -1.76 10.23
N LEU A 122 -2.56 -0.49 10.16
CA LEU A 122 -3.24 0.20 11.27
C LEU A 122 -4.59 -0.44 11.63
N ASP A 123 -5.31 -0.97 10.65
CA ASP A 123 -6.59 -1.65 10.85
C ASP A 123 -6.41 -3.07 11.42
N ARG A 124 -5.36 -3.79 11.00
CA ARG A 124 -5.23 -5.24 11.27
C ARG A 124 -4.24 -5.60 12.38
N SER A 125 -3.19 -4.81 12.58
CA SER A 125 -2.14 -5.11 13.58
C SER A 125 -2.69 -5.12 15.02
N ALA A 126 -3.70 -4.32 15.32
CA ALA A 126 -4.40 -4.31 16.61
C ALA A 126 -5.10 -5.66 16.93
N HIS A 127 -5.32 -6.48 15.90
CA HIS A 127 -5.93 -7.80 16.00
C HIS A 127 -4.93 -8.95 15.76
N GLY A 128 -3.62 -8.64 15.71
CA GLY A 128 -2.58 -9.66 15.56
C GLY A 128 -2.33 -10.15 14.14
N ASP A 129 -2.92 -9.52 13.11
CA ASP A 129 -2.55 -9.79 11.70
C ASP A 129 -1.47 -8.79 11.26
N TYR A 130 -0.26 -9.31 11.06
CA TYR A 130 0.95 -8.54 10.78
C TYR A 130 1.45 -8.68 9.34
N LYS A 131 0.68 -9.30 8.44
CA LYS A 131 1.14 -9.56 7.06
C LYS A 131 1.53 -8.28 6.31
N ASP A 132 0.89 -7.15 6.64
CA ASP A 132 1.14 -5.85 6.01
C ASP A 132 2.54 -5.31 6.32
N ALA A 133 3.21 -5.77 7.38
CA ALA A 133 4.59 -5.40 7.66
C ALA A 133 5.54 -5.86 6.55
N GLY A 134 5.38 -7.09 6.05
CA GLY A 134 6.18 -7.61 4.94
C GLY A 134 5.90 -6.88 3.63
N ASP A 135 4.65 -6.48 3.39
CA ASP A 135 4.27 -5.68 2.24
C ASP A 135 4.87 -4.26 2.30
N LEU A 136 4.88 -3.63 3.47
CA LEU A 136 5.54 -2.34 3.70
C LEU A 136 7.06 -2.45 3.53
N ALA A 137 7.68 -3.51 4.04
CA ALA A 137 9.10 -3.79 3.80
C ALA A 137 9.41 -3.92 2.31
N THR A 138 8.52 -4.58 1.56
CA THR A 138 8.65 -4.73 0.11
C THR A 138 8.56 -3.38 -0.61
N ALA A 139 7.62 -2.53 -0.23
CA ALA A 139 7.47 -1.21 -0.83
C ALA A 139 8.67 -0.29 -0.53
N LEU A 140 9.21 -0.36 0.69
CA LEU A 140 10.45 0.32 1.04
C LEU A 140 11.62 -0.23 0.22
N LEU A 141 11.76 -1.55 0.10
CA LEU A 141 12.79 -2.15 -0.73
C LEU A 141 12.74 -1.63 -2.17
N TRP A 142 11.55 -1.51 -2.76
CA TRP A 142 11.40 -0.92 -4.10
C TRP A 142 11.95 0.50 -4.19
N SER A 143 11.72 1.33 -3.17
CA SER A 143 12.30 2.68 -3.12
C SER A 143 13.82 2.65 -2.94
N LEU A 144 14.32 1.75 -2.08
CA LEU A 144 15.74 1.58 -1.80
C LEU A 144 16.55 1.12 -3.03
N GLU A 145 15.94 0.36 -3.94
CA GLU A 145 16.59 -0.15 -5.16
C GLU A 145 16.23 0.68 -6.42
N SER A 146 15.32 1.66 -6.30
CA SER A 146 14.86 2.47 -7.43
C SER A 146 15.91 3.47 -7.88
N THR A 147 16.34 3.37 -9.14
CA THR A 147 17.24 4.36 -9.76
C THR A 147 16.65 5.78 -9.77
N ASP A 148 15.34 5.90 -10.01
CA ASP A 148 14.65 7.20 -9.97
C ASP A 148 14.66 7.80 -8.55
N ALA A 149 14.42 6.98 -7.52
CA ALA A 149 14.48 7.45 -6.14
C ALA A 149 15.90 7.90 -5.75
N HIS A 150 16.93 7.18 -6.21
CA HIS A 150 18.32 7.57 -6.01
C HIS A 150 18.67 8.88 -6.72
N GLU A 151 18.23 9.06 -7.97
CA GLU A 151 18.44 10.30 -8.71
C GLU A 151 17.75 11.49 -8.02
N ARG A 152 16.50 11.30 -7.56
CA ARG A 152 15.77 12.31 -6.78
C ARG A 152 16.50 12.64 -5.48
N PHE A 153 17.01 11.64 -4.77
CA PHE A 153 17.80 11.84 -3.55
C PHE A 153 19.05 12.69 -3.81
N TRP A 154 19.84 12.35 -4.84
CA TRP A 154 21.06 13.11 -5.14
C TRP A 154 20.82 14.53 -5.66
N ASN A 155 19.60 14.84 -6.08
CA ASN A 155 19.18 16.18 -6.48
C ASN A 155 18.45 16.97 -5.38
N ASP A 156 18.30 16.40 -4.18
CA ASP A 156 17.64 17.03 -3.03
C ASP A 156 18.62 17.20 -1.87
N THR A 157 19.21 18.39 -1.75
CA THR A 157 20.17 18.72 -0.68
C THR A 157 19.58 18.50 0.72
N THR A 158 18.29 18.77 0.91
CA THR A 158 17.62 18.55 2.20
C THR A 158 17.51 17.07 2.52
N ALA A 159 17.16 16.23 1.53
CA ALA A 159 17.15 14.78 1.72
C ALA A 159 18.55 14.24 2.06
N ILE A 160 19.59 14.73 1.38
CA ILE A 160 21.00 14.36 1.65
C ILE A 160 21.41 14.73 3.08
N GLU A 161 21.18 15.99 3.49
CA GLU A 161 21.52 16.48 4.83
C GLU A 161 20.81 15.69 5.92
N LEU A 162 19.50 15.48 5.77
CA LEU A 162 18.66 14.78 6.75
C LEU A 162 18.91 13.27 6.83
N SER A 163 19.70 12.73 5.91
CA SER A 163 20.05 11.30 5.83
C SER A 163 21.57 11.08 5.93
N GLU A 164 22.33 12.10 6.31
CA GLU A 164 23.80 12.07 6.43
C GLU A 164 24.51 11.53 5.16
N GLY A 165 23.91 11.77 3.99
CA GLY A 165 24.40 11.26 2.72
C GLY A 165 24.18 9.77 2.45
N ASP A 166 23.49 9.03 3.33
CA ASP A 166 23.09 7.64 3.05
C ASP A 166 21.80 7.60 2.22
N PRO A 167 21.85 7.11 0.97
CA PRO A 167 20.67 7.06 0.10
C PRO A 167 19.58 6.11 0.62
N ARG A 168 19.89 5.13 1.48
CA ARG A 168 18.88 4.16 1.94
C ARG A 168 17.82 4.79 2.86
N PRO A 169 18.16 5.46 3.97
CA PRO A 169 17.17 6.26 4.70
C PRO A 169 16.67 7.45 3.87
N GLY A 170 17.50 8.01 2.97
CA GLY A 170 17.10 9.09 2.08
C GLY A 170 15.92 8.76 1.16
N THR A 171 15.98 7.67 0.41
CA THR A 171 14.90 7.23 -0.48
C THR A 171 13.68 6.71 0.29
N ALA A 172 13.88 6.17 1.49
CA ALA A 172 12.79 5.86 2.41
C ALA A 172 12.03 7.13 2.82
N ARG A 173 12.74 8.20 3.21
CA ARG A 173 12.14 9.51 3.50
C ARG A 173 11.37 10.07 2.31
N LEU A 174 11.96 10.03 1.11
CA LEU A 174 11.30 10.47 -0.11
C LEU A 174 9.98 9.70 -0.35
N LEU A 175 9.97 8.38 -0.16
CA LEU A 175 8.75 7.58 -0.28
C LEU A 175 7.68 8.03 0.73
N GLY A 176 8.05 8.37 1.96
CA GLY A 176 7.11 8.90 2.95
C GLY A 176 6.51 10.24 2.52
N SER A 177 7.33 11.13 1.95
CA SER A 177 6.87 12.39 1.39
C SER A 177 5.98 12.21 0.14
N ASP A 178 6.26 11.20 -0.68
CA ASP A 178 5.41 10.85 -1.82
C ASP A 178 4.05 10.31 -1.37
N VAL A 179 4.01 9.49 -0.31
CA VAL A 179 2.76 8.99 0.29
C VAL A 179 1.89 10.16 0.77
N THR A 180 2.46 11.11 1.52
CA THR A 180 1.69 12.26 2.03
C THR A 180 1.23 13.19 0.91
N SER A 181 2.07 13.41 -0.09
CA SER A 181 1.72 14.22 -1.27
C SER A 181 0.59 13.58 -2.09
N LEU A 182 0.64 12.26 -2.29
CA LEU A 182 -0.40 11.49 -2.98
C LEU A 182 -1.73 11.53 -2.24
N LEU A 183 -1.70 11.35 -0.92
CA LEU A 183 -2.89 11.34 -0.07
C LEU A 183 -3.53 12.73 0.08
N GLY A 184 -2.74 13.79 -0.05
CA GLY A 184 -3.19 15.14 0.20
C GLY A 184 -3.40 15.44 1.70
N PRO A 185 -3.69 16.70 2.04
CA PRO A 185 -3.58 17.19 3.43
C PRO A 185 -4.58 16.53 4.39
N GLN A 186 -5.80 16.24 3.93
CA GLN A 186 -6.83 15.62 4.78
C GLN A 186 -6.44 14.19 5.17
N ARG A 187 -6.18 13.32 4.18
CA ARG A 187 -5.79 11.92 4.43
C ARG A 187 -4.43 11.83 5.12
N ALA A 188 -3.47 12.69 4.78
CA ALA A 188 -2.20 12.75 5.52
C ALA A 188 -2.43 13.07 7.01
N THR A 189 -3.38 13.95 7.34
CA THR A 189 -3.72 14.27 8.74
C THR A 189 -4.37 13.08 9.45
N GLU A 190 -5.36 12.44 8.81
CA GLU A 190 -6.00 11.22 9.34
C GLU A 190 -4.99 10.09 9.58
N LEU A 191 -4.03 9.89 8.67
CA LEU A 191 -2.94 8.93 8.83
C LEU A 191 -2.09 9.27 10.05
N ARG A 192 -1.69 10.54 10.21
CA ARG A 192 -0.84 10.97 11.34
C ARG A 192 -1.53 10.80 12.68
N GLU A 193 -2.82 11.13 12.78
CA GLU A 193 -3.61 10.96 14.01
C GLU A 193 -3.77 9.49 14.40
N ARG A 194 -3.86 8.60 13.41
CA ARG A 194 -3.95 7.16 13.63
C ARG A 194 -2.59 6.49 13.85
N TRP A 195 -1.50 7.14 13.45
CA TRP A 195 -0.17 6.55 13.58
C TRP A 195 0.15 6.38 15.07
N PRO A 196 0.35 5.14 15.56
CA PRO A 196 0.26 4.85 16.98
C PRO A 196 1.49 5.30 17.80
N GLY A 197 2.33 6.21 17.28
CA GLY A 197 3.58 6.62 17.91
C GLY A 197 4.48 5.40 18.17
N GLU A 198 4.98 5.24 19.40
CA GLU A 198 5.93 4.20 19.89
C GLU A 198 5.46 2.72 19.79
N ARG A 199 4.35 2.44 19.09
CA ARG A 199 3.93 1.07 18.76
C ARG A 199 4.55 0.40 17.49
N PRO A 200 5.61 0.88 16.79
CA PRO A 200 6.16 0.18 15.63
C PRO A 200 7.08 -0.98 16.01
N TYR A 201 7.30 -1.28 17.30
CA TYR A 201 8.13 -2.43 17.71
C TYR A 201 7.53 -3.78 17.30
N ALA A 202 6.24 -3.87 16.99
CA ALA A 202 5.69 -5.06 16.31
C ALA A 202 5.91 -5.02 14.79
N LEU A 203 5.99 -3.83 14.19
CA LEU A 203 6.20 -3.65 12.76
C LEU A 203 7.61 -4.09 12.36
N ILE A 204 8.65 -3.57 13.02
CA ILE A 204 10.06 -3.83 12.65
C ILE A 204 10.43 -5.33 12.62
N PRO A 205 10.08 -6.14 13.63
CA PRO A 205 10.33 -7.57 13.58
C PRO A 205 9.59 -8.23 12.41
N GLU A 206 8.35 -7.83 12.12
CA GLU A 206 7.51 -8.44 11.08
C GLU A 206 7.74 -7.93 9.66
N MET A 207 8.55 -6.88 9.49
CA MET A 207 9.06 -6.42 8.19
C MET A 207 10.06 -7.41 7.58
N LYS A 208 9.56 -8.60 7.24
CA LYS A 208 10.30 -9.72 6.64
C LYS A 208 9.85 -9.87 5.19
N ILE A 209 10.81 -9.94 4.27
CA ILE A 209 10.57 -10.32 2.89
C ILE A 209 11.02 -11.78 2.72
N PRO A 210 10.15 -12.70 2.28
CA PRO A 210 10.52 -14.10 2.08
C PRO A 210 11.60 -14.29 1.00
N GLY A 211 12.50 -15.26 1.20
CA GLY A 211 13.52 -15.63 0.23
C GLY A 211 14.77 -14.74 0.26
N PRO A 212 15.73 -14.95 -0.65
CA PRO A 212 16.92 -14.11 -0.76
C PRO A 212 16.53 -12.68 -1.14
N THR A 213 16.94 -11.72 -0.32
CA THR A 213 16.58 -10.30 -0.47
C THR A 213 17.71 -9.42 0.07
N PRO A 214 17.97 -8.24 -0.52
CA PRO A 214 18.88 -7.25 0.06
C PRO A 214 18.24 -6.47 1.23
N TRP A 215 16.96 -6.74 1.55
CA TRP A 215 16.33 -6.16 2.73
C TRP A 215 17.08 -6.57 4.02
N PRO A 216 17.39 -5.62 4.93
CA PRO A 216 18.23 -5.91 6.08
C PRO A 216 17.63 -6.99 7.00
N ASN A 217 18.46 -7.93 7.47
CA ASN A 217 18.10 -8.83 8.56
C ASN A 217 18.28 -8.19 9.94
N ASP A 218 19.10 -7.15 10.02
CA ASP A 218 19.36 -6.40 11.23
C ASP A 218 18.18 -5.47 11.58
N LEU A 219 17.68 -5.56 12.81
CA LEU A 219 16.52 -4.78 13.26
C LEU A 219 16.86 -3.30 13.42
N ALA A 220 18.09 -2.94 13.80
CA ALA A 220 18.50 -1.55 13.92
C ALA A 220 18.49 -0.86 12.56
N ARG A 221 18.94 -1.56 11.51
CA ARG A 221 18.90 -1.04 10.15
C ARG A 221 17.47 -0.91 9.60
N ARG A 222 16.57 -1.85 9.91
CA ARG A 222 15.14 -1.70 9.58
C ARG A 222 14.52 -0.51 10.27
N LEU A 223 14.87 -0.30 11.55
CA LEU A 223 14.38 0.82 12.34
C LEU A 223 14.84 2.16 11.75
N GLU A 224 16.10 2.28 11.33
CA GLU A 224 16.62 3.47 10.67
C GLU A 224 15.85 3.81 9.38
N ILE A 225 15.60 2.80 8.54
CA ILE A 225 14.81 2.96 7.31
C ILE A 225 13.38 3.39 7.63
N LEU A 226 12.73 2.74 8.61
CA LEU A 226 11.37 3.08 9.01
C LEU A 226 11.29 4.50 9.59
N ASN A 227 12.23 4.89 10.47
CA ASN A 227 12.26 6.23 11.05
C ASN A 227 12.38 7.30 9.97
N ALA A 228 13.20 7.07 8.93
CA ALA A 228 13.32 7.99 7.82
C ALA A 228 12.03 8.07 6.99
N PHE A 229 11.39 6.93 6.71
CA PHE A 229 10.08 6.88 6.07
C PHE A 229 9.00 7.62 6.89
N GLU A 230 8.94 7.39 8.20
CA GLU A 230 8.06 8.09 9.14
C GLU A 230 8.32 9.60 9.19
N ALA A 231 9.58 10.03 9.05
CA ALA A 231 9.92 11.44 8.91
C ALA A 231 9.36 12.04 7.61
N GLY A 232 9.42 11.30 6.51
CA GLY A 232 8.77 11.67 5.26
C GLY A 232 7.24 11.76 5.37
N LEU A 233 6.63 10.88 6.17
CA LEU A 233 5.20 10.90 6.48
C LEU A 233 4.80 12.07 7.41
N GLY A 234 5.77 12.69 8.09
CA GLY A 234 5.52 13.67 9.12
C GLY A 234 4.87 13.09 10.38
N VAL A 235 5.10 11.80 10.67
CA VAL A 235 4.66 11.10 11.89
C VAL A 235 5.77 10.86 12.90
N SER A 236 7.01 11.31 12.60
CA SER A 236 8.16 11.04 13.47
C SER A 236 7.86 11.39 14.92
N LEU A 237 8.18 10.43 15.78
CA LEU A 237 8.33 10.68 17.20
C LEU A 237 9.35 11.81 17.34
N THR A 238 8.92 12.97 17.81
CA THR A 238 9.84 13.93 18.38
C THR A 238 10.52 13.20 19.53
N THR A 239 11.80 12.87 19.37
CA THR A 239 12.64 12.45 20.48
C THR A 239 12.59 13.59 21.49
N MET A 240 11.80 13.44 22.56
CA MET A 240 11.95 14.27 23.76
C MET A 240 13.14 13.76 24.55
#